data_AF-U9TIZ4-F1
#
_entry.id   AF-U9TIZ4-F1
#
_cell.length_a   1.000
_cell.length_b   1.000
_cell.length_c   1.000
_cell.angle_alpha   90.00
_cell.angle_beta   90.00
_cell.angle_gamma   90.00
#
_symmetry.space_group_name_H-M   'P 1'
#
loop_
_entity.id
_entity.type
_entity.pdbx_description
1 polymer ?
#
loop_
_entity_poly.entity_id
_entity_poly.type
_entity_poly.pdbx_seq_one_letter_code
_entity_poly.pdbx_strand_id
1 'polypeptide(L)'
;RGLLYIHKSGKIHRDLHSGNILFDNIPYISDFGLCQSATNNKKQEVYGVTPYIAPEVLREYKYTKATDIYSFGILMNEYISEETPY
;
A
#
# COMPACT_ATOMS: atom_id res chain seq x y z
N ARG A 1 -4.18 11.68 -4.63
CA ARG A 1 -3.05 12.64 -4.58
C ARG A 1 -1.96 12.21 -3.60
N GLY A 2 -2.29 11.77 -2.37
CA GLY A 2 -1.28 11.32 -1.38
C GLY A 2 -0.30 10.27 -1.92
N LEU A 3 -0.81 9.17 -2.48
CA LEU A 3 0.04 8.08 -2.98
C LEU A 3 1.00 8.53 -4.09
N LEU A 4 0.54 9.41 -4.98
CA LEU A 4 1.37 10.02 -6.02
C LEU A 4 2.55 10.79 -5.42
N TYR A 5 2.35 11.53 -4.32
CA TYR A 5 3.44 12.26 -3.65
C TYR A 5 4.47 11.32 -3.03
N ILE A 6 4.01 10.24 -2.38
CA ILE A 6 4.88 9.19 -1.83
C ILE A 6 5.76 8.62 -2.95
N HIS A 7 5.16 8.22 -4.06
CA HIS A 7 5.87 7.64 -5.20
C HIS A 7 6.82 8.62 -5.88
N LYS A 8 6.43 9.89 -6.02
CA LYS A 8 7.32 10.95 -6.55
C LYS A 8 8.53 11.20 -5.64
N SER A 9 8.41 11.00 -4.33
CA SER A 9 9.53 11.05 -3.39
C SER A 9 10.47 9.84 -3.46
N GLY A 10 10.24 8.92 -4.40
CA GLY A 10 11.04 7.70 -4.56
C GLY A 10 10.74 6.63 -3.52
N LYS A 11 9.62 6.73 -2.79
CA LYS A 11 9.23 5.78 -1.74
C LYS A 11 8.03 4.92 -2.13
N ILE A 12 7.86 3.83 -1.39
CA ILE A 12 6.74 2.88 -1.45
C ILE A 12 6.14 2.81 -0.04
N HIS A 13 4.82 2.81 0.11
CA HIS A 13 4.14 2.76 1.41
C HIS A 13 4.21 1.36 2.05
N ARG A 14 3.92 0.31 1.27
CA ARG A 14 3.99 -1.11 1.63
C ARG A 14 2.93 -1.62 2.62
N ASP A 15 2.02 -0.75 3.05
CA ASP A 15 0.97 -1.06 4.03
C ASP A 15 -0.27 -0.18 3.82
N LEU A 16 -0.69 -0.03 2.56
CA LEU A 16 -1.83 0.80 2.22
C LEU A 16 -3.12 -0.04 2.34
N HIS A 17 -3.98 0.31 3.29
CA HIS A 17 -5.29 -0.31 3.49
C HIS A 17 -6.26 0.69 4.15
N SER A 18 -7.55 0.36 4.26
CA SER A 18 -8.58 1.26 4.83
C SER A 18 -8.23 1.78 6.22
N GLY A 19 -7.73 0.91 7.10
CA GLY A 19 -7.24 1.29 8.44
C GLY A 19 -6.13 2.36 8.48
N ASN A 20 -5.39 2.57 7.38
CA ASN A 20 -4.35 3.60 7.27
C ASN A 20 -4.82 4.85 6.51
N ILE A 21 -6.12 4.97 6.21
CA ILE A 21 -6.74 6.19 5.68
C ILE A 21 -7.42 6.94 6.82
N LEU A 22 -6.87 8.10 7.17
CA LEU A 22 -7.48 9.02 8.14
C LEU A 22 -8.40 10.00 7.41
N PHE A 23 -9.39 10.53 8.11
CA PHE A 23 -10.34 11.48 7.53
C PHE A 23 -10.52 12.71 8.43
N ASP A 24 -10.16 13.89 7.90
CA ASP A 24 -10.50 15.19 8.47
C ASP A 24 -10.83 16.15 7.32
N ASN A 25 -12.13 16.29 7.00
CA ASN A 25 -12.70 16.98 5.84
C ASN A 25 -12.29 16.39 4.47
N ILE A 26 -11.09 15.84 4.36
CA ILE A 26 -10.52 15.13 3.21
C ILE A 26 -9.75 13.88 3.70
N PRO A 27 -9.54 12.87 2.84
CA PRO A 27 -8.78 11.68 3.21
C PRO A 27 -7.26 11.93 3.20
N TYR A 28 -6.57 11.35 4.18
CA TYR A 28 -5.11 11.36 4.34
C TYR A 28 -4.56 9.94 4.44
N ILE A 29 -3.39 9.72 3.84
CA ILE A 29 -2.65 8.47 4.00
C ILE A 29 -1.77 8.62 5.25
N SER A 30 -1.82 7.63 6.13
CA SER A 30 -1.11 7.59 7.41
C SER A 30 -0.25 6.33 7.54
N ASP A 31 0.44 6.20 8.68
CA ASP A 31 1.38 5.12 9.01
C ASP A 31 2.49 4.88 7.98
N PHE A 32 3.53 5.69 8.08
CA PHE A 32 4.72 5.59 7.23
C PHE A 32 5.79 4.67 7.82
N GLY A 33 5.50 3.89 8.87
CA GLY A 33 6.50 3.07 9.57
C GLY A 33 7.19 2.03 8.69
N LEU A 34 6.50 1.56 7.66
CA LEU A 34 7.01 0.59 6.69
C LEU A 34 7.48 1.22 5.37
N CYS A 35 7.35 2.55 5.25
CA CYS A 35 7.63 3.27 4.02
C CYS A 35 9.13 3.21 3.69
N GLN A 36 9.48 2.79 2.48
CA GLN A 36 10.87 2.52 2.11
C GLN A 36 11.22 2.99 0.70
N SER A 37 12.51 3.22 0.44
CA SER A 37 13.00 3.56 -0.90
C SER A 37 12.63 2.49 -1.94
N ALA A 38 12.13 2.94 -3.09
CA ALA A 38 11.79 2.11 -4.24
C ALA A 38 13.02 1.47 -4.92
N THR A 39 14.22 1.94 -4.60
CA THR A 39 15.49 1.38 -5.11
C THR A 39 16.07 0.29 -4.21
N ASN A 40 15.43 -0.01 -3.07
CA ASN A 40 15.92 -1.02 -2.15
C ASN A 40 15.62 -2.43 -2.68
N ASN A 41 16.62 -3.05 -3.32
CA ASN A 41 16.52 -4.37 -3.95
C ASN A 41 16.79 -5.56 -3.01
N LYS A 42 16.91 -5.33 -1.69
CA LYS A 42 17.05 -6.43 -0.74
C LYS A 42 15.72 -7.19 -0.67
N LYS A 43 15.77 -8.53 -0.61
CA LYS A 43 14.59 -9.32 -0.22
C LYS A 43 14.13 -8.84 1.15
N GLN A 44 12.87 -8.45 1.25
CA GLN A 44 12.29 -7.90 2.47
C GLN A 44 11.35 -8.95 3.06
N GLU A 45 11.13 -8.89 4.37
CA GLU A 45 10.01 -9.62 4.95
C GLU A 45 8.69 -9.12 4.33
N VAL A 46 7.68 -9.97 4.36
CA VAL A 46 6.33 -9.61 3.90
C VAL A 46 5.65 -8.84 5.03
N TYR A 47 5.34 -7.58 4.75
CA TYR A 47 4.52 -6.70 5.57
C TYR A 47 3.25 -6.30 4.79
N GLY A 48 2.23 -5.89 5.54
CA GLY A 48 0.95 -5.50 5.00
C GLY A 48 -0.19 -6.34 5.57
N VAL A 49 -1.41 -5.89 5.33
CA VAL A 49 -2.65 -6.64 5.63
C VAL A 49 -2.96 -7.56 4.45
N THR A 50 -3.05 -8.88 4.70
CA THR A 50 -3.06 -9.95 3.68
C THR A 50 -3.82 -9.66 2.38
N PRO A 51 -5.11 -9.26 2.39
CA PRO A 51 -5.84 -9.02 1.15
C PRO A 51 -5.29 -7.84 0.32
N TYR A 52 -4.58 -6.90 0.95
CA TYR A 52 -3.97 -5.74 0.28
C TYR A 52 -2.56 -6.03 -0.25
N ILE A 53 -1.98 -7.19 0.07
CA ILE A 53 -0.62 -7.54 -0.34
C ILE A 53 -0.62 -8.01 -1.79
N ALA A 54 0.12 -7.30 -2.63
CA ALA A 54 0.26 -7.66 -4.04
C ALA A 54 0.86 -9.07 -4.20
N PRO A 55 0.37 -9.89 -5.16
CA PRO A 55 0.79 -11.28 -5.31
C PRO A 55 2.29 -11.43 -5.59
N GLU A 56 2.93 -10.46 -6.25
CA GLU A 56 4.38 -10.43 -6.46
C GLU A 56 5.17 -10.26 -5.15
N VAL A 57 4.60 -9.62 -4.13
CA VAL A 57 5.24 -9.54 -2.80
C VAL A 57 5.23 -10.91 -2.14
N LEU A 58 4.11 -11.63 -2.21
CA LEU A 58 3.96 -12.97 -1.63
C LEU A 58 4.87 -14.01 -2.31
N ARG A 59 5.16 -13.83 -3.60
CA ARG A 59 5.96 -14.77 -4.40
C ARG A 59 7.44 -14.42 -4.43
N GLU A 60 7.76 -13.14 -4.61
CA GLU A 60 9.11 -12.67 -4.92
C GLU A 60 9.74 -11.82 -3.81
N TYR A 61 9.00 -11.51 -2.74
CA TYR A 61 9.48 -10.69 -1.61
C TYR A 61 9.99 -9.31 -2.06
N LYS A 62 9.39 -8.79 -3.13
CA LYS A 62 9.81 -7.56 -3.81
C LYS A 62 8.72 -6.52 -3.78
N TYR A 63 9.04 -5.38 -3.16
CA TYR A 63 8.18 -4.21 -3.17
C TYR A 63 8.55 -3.29 -4.33
N THR A 64 7.55 -2.79 -5.04
CA THR A 64 7.69 -1.76 -6.06
C THR A 64 6.57 -0.74 -5.89
N LYS A 65 6.60 0.37 -6.63
CA LYS A 65 5.46 1.29 -6.63
C LYS A 65 4.15 0.61 -7.04
N ALA A 66 4.21 -0.41 -7.90
CA ALA A 66 3.04 -1.16 -8.35
C ALA A 66 2.35 -1.93 -7.21
N THR A 67 3.09 -2.30 -6.16
CA THR A 67 2.49 -3.01 -5.02
C THR A 67 1.50 -2.13 -4.28
N ASP A 68 1.82 -0.84 -4.07
CA ASP A 68 0.85 0.10 -3.49
C ASP A 68 -0.36 0.36 -4.41
N ILE A 69 -0.19 0.21 -5.74
CA ILE A 69 -1.29 0.36 -6.70
C ILE A 69 -2.25 -0.82 -6.61
N TYR A 70 -1.73 -2.05 -6.42
CA TYR A 70 -2.56 -3.21 -6.12
C TYR A 70 -3.35 -2.98 -4.83
N SER A 71 -2.68 -2.59 -3.73
CA SER A 71 -3.35 -2.31 -2.46
C SER A 71 -4.41 -1.22 -2.58
N PHE A 72 -4.15 -0.17 -3.36
CA PHE A 72 -5.15 0.85 -3.67
C PHE A 72 -6.37 0.28 -4.43
N GLY A 73 -6.15 -0.66 -5.35
CA GLY A 73 -7.23 -1.37 -6.05
C GLY A 73 -8.13 -2.15 -5.09
N ILE A 74 -7.53 -2.87 -4.12
CA ILE A 74 -8.27 -3.61 -3.09
C ILE A 74 -9.05 -2.64 -2.18
N LEU A 75 -8.44 -1.51 -1.80
CA LEU A 75 -9.11 -0.47 -1.02
C LEU A 75 -10.31 0.15 -1.75
N MET A 76 -10.18 0.39 -3.06
CA MET A 76 -11.31 0.85 -3.87
C MET A 76 -12.40 -0.23 -3.99
N ASN A 77 -12.02 -1.50 -4.10
CA ASN A 77 -12.99 -2.60 -4.13
C ASN A 77 -13.77 -2.69 -2.82
N GLU A 78 -13.09 -2.72 -1.66
CA GLU A 78 -13.71 -2.65 -0.34
C GLU A 78 -14.70 -1.50 -0.21
N TYR A 79 -14.30 -0.30 -0.64
CA TYR A 79 -15.14 0.89 -0.57
C TYR A 79 -16.40 0.78 -1.43
N ILE A 80 -16.30 0.16 -2.61
CA ILE A 80 -17.42 0.03 -3.55
C ILE A 80 -18.34 -1.13 -3.17
N SER A 81 -17.79 -2.25 -2.68
CA SER A 81 -18.56 -3.43 -2.30
C SER A 81 -19.16 -3.32 -0.90
N GLU A 82 -18.61 -2.44 -0.04
CA GLU A 82 -18.90 -2.39 1.39
C GLU A 82 -18.60 -3.73 2.11
N GLU A 83 -17.72 -4.55 1.53
CA GLU A 83 -17.32 -5.85 2.06
C GLU A 83 -15.84 -5.87 2.44
N THR A 84 -15.52 -6.57 3.52
CA THR A 84 -14.14 -6.82 3.93
C THR A 84 -13.40 -7.64 2.85
N PRO A 85 -12.22 -7.21 2.39
CA PRO A 85 -11.41 -7.96 1.42
C PRO A 85 -10.90 -9.30 1.95
N TYR A 86 -10.70 -10.27 1.06
CA TYR A 86 -10.28 -11.65 1.36
C TYR A 86 -8.96 -12.02 0.68
#